data_AF-A0A9D1ASD4-F1
#
_entry.id   AF-A0A9D1ASD4-F1
#
_cell.length_a   1.000
_cell.length_b   1.000
_cell.length_c   1.000
_cell.angle_alpha   90.00
_cell.angle_beta   90.00
_cell.angle_gamma   90.00
#
_symmetry.space_group_name_H-M   'P 1'
#
loop_
_entity.id
_entity.type
_entity.pdbx_description
1 polymer ?
#
loop_
_entity_poly.entity_id
_entity_poly.type
_entity_poly.pdbx_seq_one_letter_code
_entity_poly.pdbx_strand_id
1 'polypeptide(L)'
;MANVVPLDPRQIALDLYGLLRDLDPIRWRDELEASIRERLATIAQALGALLEAGWELSARVRAHLSEIRDILVRYAPGEEDTRGEARRRWMELRARCQPAYEALAQALRADGARYVPSLRTTNHTRSLYHVANAVGVILLVELVLQSPTARIGTALAAAGLGWGMELSRRWSPKINELLMQLFGKVAHPHEAHHVNSATWYVTAVLLLSVSVSVEVGVGALAVLGLGDPIAALVGRRWGRTPLLYNRTLEGSLAFVGAGG
;
A
#
# COMPACT_ATOMS: atom_id res chain seq x y z
N MET A 1 -8.26 -32.14 25.76
CA MET A 1 -9.38 -31.39 25.16
C MET A 1 -8.81 -30.61 23.98
N ALA A 2 -9.11 -31.03 22.75
CA ALA A 2 -8.62 -30.34 21.56
C ALA A 2 -9.27 -28.94 21.50
N ASN A 3 -8.45 -27.89 21.46
CA ASN A 3 -8.91 -26.53 21.24
C ASN A 3 -9.60 -26.49 19.87
N VAL A 4 -10.93 -26.39 19.87
CA VAL A 4 -11.70 -26.12 18.65
C VAL A 4 -11.38 -24.68 18.27
N VAL A 5 -10.47 -24.51 17.31
CA VAL A 5 -10.16 -23.22 16.70
C VAL A 5 -11.47 -22.67 16.14
N PRO A 6 -11.85 -21.41 16.46
CA PRO A 6 -13.09 -20.84 15.95
C PRO A 6 -13.07 -20.83 14.41
N LEU A 7 -14.05 -21.50 13.81
CA LEU A 7 -14.29 -21.62 12.37
C LEU A 7 -14.87 -20.31 11.78
N ASP A 8 -14.23 -19.18 12.06
CA ASP A 8 -14.62 -17.87 11.54
C ASP A 8 -13.74 -17.52 10.31
N PRO A 9 -14.31 -17.37 9.10
CA PRO A 9 -13.55 -16.95 7.92
C PRO A 9 -12.80 -15.62 8.13
N ARG A 10 -13.31 -14.73 8.99
CA ARG A 10 -12.62 -13.50 9.37
C ARG A 10 -11.36 -13.78 10.17
N GLN A 11 -11.39 -14.73 11.11
CA GLN A 11 -10.21 -15.08 11.90
C GLN A 11 -9.10 -15.62 10.99
N ILE A 12 -9.44 -16.51 10.04
CA ILE A 12 -8.49 -17.00 9.04
C ILE A 12 -7.90 -15.85 8.22
N ALA A 13 -8.71 -14.87 7.83
CA ALA A 13 -8.21 -13.70 7.12
C ALA A 13 -7.23 -12.86 7.98
N LEU A 14 -7.48 -12.71 9.28
CA LEU A 14 -6.57 -12.00 10.19
C LEU A 14 -5.26 -12.76 10.40
N ASP A 15 -5.31 -14.08 10.53
CA ASP A 15 -4.14 -14.93 10.70
C ASP A 15 -3.28 -14.93 9.43
N LEU A 16 -3.92 -15.03 8.26
CA LEU A 16 -3.25 -14.96 6.96
C LEU A 16 -2.65 -13.57 6.71
N TYR A 17 -3.35 -12.49 7.09
CA TYR A 17 -2.80 -11.14 7.07
C TYR A 17 -1.51 -11.05 7.88
N GLY A 18 -1.53 -11.57 9.11
CA GLY A 18 -0.37 -11.59 10.00
C GLY A 18 0.79 -12.37 9.37
N LEU A 19 0.51 -13.55 8.81
CA LEU A 19 1.52 -14.39 8.16
C LEU A 19 2.16 -13.67 6.96
N LEU A 20 1.34 -13.16 6.03
CA LEU A 20 1.82 -12.48 4.83
C LEU A 20 2.55 -11.17 5.13
N ARG A 21 2.21 -10.50 6.25
CA ARG A 21 2.93 -9.34 6.74
C ARG A 21 4.34 -9.71 7.22
N ASP A 22 4.50 -10.83 7.92
CA ASP A 22 5.82 -11.28 8.41
C ASP A 22 6.68 -11.85 7.28
N LEU A 23 6.04 -12.35 6.21
CA LEU A 23 6.69 -12.74 4.96
C LEU A 23 7.12 -11.54 4.08
N ASP A 24 6.78 -10.30 4.43
CA ASP A 24 7.20 -9.12 3.65
C ASP A 24 8.74 -9.07 3.57
N PRO A 25 9.34 -8.90 2.37
CA PRO A 25 10.79 -8.91 2.21
C PRO A 25 11.52 -7.92 3.13
N ILE A 26 10.89 -6.78 3.44
CA ILE A 26 11.43 -5.76 4.33
C ILE A 26 11.33 -6.17 5.80
N ARG A 27 10.35 -7.01 6.18
CA ARG A 27 10.13 -7.48 7.56
C ARG A 27 10.79 -8.82 7.85
N TRP A 28 11.06 -9.63 6.83
CA TRP A 28 11.58 -10.99 6.96
C TRP A 28 12.82 -11.05 7.86
N ARG A 29 12.81 -12.03 8.77
CA ARG A 29 13.95 -12.41 9.60
C ARG A 29 14.07 -13.93 9.59
N ASP A 30 15.25 -14.44 9.29
CA ASP A 30 15.49 -15.89 9.17
C ASP A 30 15.13 -16.64 10.48
N GLU A 31 15.34 -16.00 11.64
CA GLU A 31 14.99 -16.53 12.96
C GLU A 31 13.49 -16.81 13.15
N LEU A 32 12.63 -16.12 12.40
CA LEU A 32 11.17 -16.29 12.49
C LEU A 32 10.65 -17.44 11.62
N GLU A 33 11.48 -18.02 10.74
CA GLU A 33 11.03 -19.01 9.76
C GLU A 33 10.30 -20.19 10.42
N ALA A 34 10.85 -20.73 11.51
CA ALA A 34 10.23 -21.84 12.23
C ALA A 34 8.81 -21.48 12.72
N SER A 35 8.66 -20.30 13.33
CA SER A 35 7.35 -19.81 13.80
C SER A 35 6.36 -19.53 12.66
N ILE A 36 6.86 -19.07 11.51
CA ILE A 36 6.07 -18.83 10.29
C ILE A 36 5.56 -20.15 9.74
N ARG A 37 6.41 -21.19 9.72
CA ARG A 37 6.06 -22.53 9.27
C ARG A 37 4.98 -23.17 10.14
N GLU A 38 5.11 -23.06 11.47
CA GLU A 38 4.10 -23.53 12.41
C GLU A 38 2.75 -22.82 12.19
N ARG A 39 2.76 -21.49 12.10
CA ARG A 39 1.55 -20.70 11.83
C ARG A 39 0.92 -21.03 10.48
N LEU A 40 1.73 -21.24 9.45
CA LEU A 40 1.23 -21.68 8.14
C LEU A 40 0.49 -23.02 8.27
N ALA A 41 1.05 -23.98 9.00
CA ALA A 41 0.42 -25.28 9.20
C ALA A 41 -0.92 -25.15 9.94
N THR A 42 -0.97 -24.33 11.00
CA THR A 42 -2.22 -24.03 11.73
C THR A 42 -3.27 -23.39 10.81
N ILE A 43 -2.87 -22.40 10.00
CA ILE A 43 -3.77 -21.74 9.04
C ILE A 43 -4.28 -22.72 7.99
N ALA A 44 -3.41 -23.58 7.43
CA ALA A 44 -3.79 -24.56 6.43
C ALA A 44 -4.79 -25.59 6.98
N GLN A 45 -4.59 -26.05 8.23
CA GLN A 45 -5.53 -26.94 8.91
C GLN A 45 -6.89 -26.26 9.16
N ALA A 46 -6.89 -25.04 9.70
CA ALA A 46 -8.11 -24.28 9.96
C ALA A 46 -8.89 -24.00 8.67
N LEU A 47 -8.17 -23.70 7.57
CA LEU A 47 -8.73 -23.46 6.25
C LEU A 47 -9.38 -24.72 5.66
N GLY A 48 -8.70 -25.87 5.76
CA GLY A 48 -9.27 -27.17 5.36
C GLY A 48 -10.56 -27.47 6.11
N ALA A 49 -10.51 -27.36 7.45
CA ALA A 49 -11.66 -27.59 8.31
C ALA A 49 -12.82 -26.64 7.97
N LEU A 50 -12.56 -25.35 7.71
CA LEU A 50 -13.61 -24.39 7.34
C LEU A 50 -14.25 -24.71 5.98
N LEU A 51 -13.47 -25.16 5.00
CA LEU A 51 -13.99 -25.50 3.66
C LEU A 51 -14.82 -26.78 3.68
N GLU A 52 -14.45 -27.75 4.50
CA GLU A 52 -15.18 -29.00 4.71
C GLU A 52 -16.41 -28.81 5.60
N ALA A 53 -16.31 -27.92 6.59
CA ALA A 53 -17.43 -27.60 7.43
C ALA A 53 -18.54 -26.93 6.58
N GLY A 54 -19.75 -27.46 6.66
CA GLY A 54 -20.92 -27.00 5.91
C GLY A 54 -21.46 -25.63 6.32
N TRP A 55 -20.59 -24.71 6.74
CA TRP A 55 -20.96 -23.34 7.06
C TRP A 55 -21.45 -22.65 5.79
N GLU A 56 -22.48 -21.81 5.93
CA GLU A 56 -22.99 -20.94 4.86
C GLU A 56 -21.97 -19.84 4.56
N LEU A 57 -20.92 -20.21 3.82
CA LEU A 57 -20.03 -19.26 3.16
C LEU A 57 -20.65 -18.86 1.84
N SER A 58 -20.59 -17.57 1.50
CA SER A 58 -20.91 -17.14 0.15
C SER A 58 -20.00 -17.87 -0.86
N ALA A 59 -20.54 -18.16 -2.05
CA ALA A 59 -19.78 -18.85 -3.09
C ALA A 59 -18.45 -18.13 -3.42
N ARG A 60 -18.44 -16.79 -3.33
CA ARG A 60 -17.27 -15.95 -3.54
C ARG A 60 -16.21 -16.14 -2.45
N VAL A 61 -16.59 -16.10 -1.18
CA VAL A 61 -15.66 -16.33 -0.06
C VAL A 61 -15.09 -17.74 -0.13
N ARG A 62 -15.93 -18.75 -0.38
CA ARG A 62 -15.51 -20.15 -0.53
C ARG A 62 -14.49 -20.34 -1.68
N ALA A 63 -14.72 -19.70 -2.82
CA ALA A 63 -13.80 -19.74 -3.95
C ALA A 63 -12.41 -19.17 -3.59
N HIS A 64 -12.35 -17.98 -2.98
CA HIS A 64 -11.08 -17.36 -2.59
C HIS A 64 -10.34 -18.14 -1.49
N LEU A 65 -11.07 -18.71 -0.52
CA LEU A 65 -10.48 -19.58 0.50
C LEU A 65 -9.86 -20.85 -0.13
N SER A 66 -10.52 -21.43 -1.13
CA SER A 66 -10.04 -22.61 -1.84
C SER A 66 -8.79 -22.29 -2.67
N GLU A 67 -8.80 -21.15 -3.38
CA GLU A 67 -7.63 -20.64 -4.11
C GLU A 67 -6.42 -20.45 -3.18
N ILE A 68 -6.63 -19.82 -2.01
CA ILE A 68 -5.58 -19.64 -1.01
C ILE A 68 -5.03 -21.00 -0.56
N ARG A 69 -5.89 -21.97 -0.22
CA ARG A 69 -5.46 -23.30 0.19
C ARG A 69 -4.53 -23.93 -0.85
N ASP A 70 -4.92 -23.87 -2.12
CA ASP A 70 -4.17 -24.46 -3.21
C ASP A 70 -2.81 -23.76 -3.40
N ILE A 71 -2.74 -22.43 -3.20
CA ILE A 71 -1.48 -21.68 -3.17
C ILE A 71 -0.59 -22.14 -2.00
N LEU A 72 -1.14 -22.24 -0.79
CA LEU A 72 -0.37 -22.66 0.39
C LEU A 72 0.22 -24.06 0.18
N VAL A 73 -0.58 -25.02 -0.30
CA VAL A 73 -0.12 -26.39 -0.56
C VAL A 73 0.96 -26.43 -1.65
N ARG A 74 0.79 -25.68 -2.73
CA ARG A 74 1.71 -25.73 -3.88
C ARG A 74 3.04 -25.03 -3.62
N TYR A 75 3.03 -23.91 -2.93
CA TYR A 75 4.20 -23.03 -2.83
C TYR A 75 4.88 -23.04 -1.46
N ALA A 76 4.29 -23.69 -0.44
CA ALA A 76 4.95 -23.85 0.86
C ALA A 76 6.33 -24.49 0.68
N PRO A 77 7.38 -23.98 1.36
CA PRO A 77 8.69 -24.62 1.34
C PRO A 77 8.66 -26.00 1.99
N GLY A 78 9.37 -26.96 1.41
CA GLY A 78 9.59 -28.27 2.01
C GLY A 78 10.52 -28.19 3.22
N GLU A 79 10.60 -29.29 3.97
CA GLU A 79 11.57 -29.44 5.07
C GLU A 79 12.99 -29.68 4.55
N GLU A 80 13.12 -30.25 3.35
CA GLU A 80 14.39 -30.58 2.71
C GLU A 80 14.99 -29.39 1.92
N ASP A 81 14.24 -28.30 1.73
CA ASP A 81 14.72 -27.13 0.99
C ASP A 81 15.92 -26.51 1.71
N THR A 82 16.97 -26.15 0.95
CA THR A 82 18.05 -25.34 1.53
C THR A 82 17.52 -23.97 1.97
N ARG A 83 18.20 -23.29 2.89
CA ARG A 83 17.77 -21.96 3.38
C ARG A 83 17.49 -20.95 2.26
N GLY A 84 18.32 -20.95 1.22
CA GLY A 84 18.15 -20.06 0.06
C GLY A 84 16.90 -20.40 -0.77
N GLU A 85 16.65 -21.69 -0.98
CA GLU A 85 15.46 -22.18 -1.70
C GLU A 85 14.18 -21.93 -0.91
N ALA A 86 14.20 -22.21 0.40
CA ALA A 86 13.09 -21.96 1.30
C ALA A 86 12.71 -20.47 1.30
N ARG A 87 13.70 -19.57 1.42
CA ARG A 87 13.45 -18.13 1.32
C ARG A 87 12.83 -17.73 -0.01
N ARG A 88 13.34 -18.24 -1.14
CA ARG A 88 12.76 -17.96 -2.48
C ARG A 88 11.30 -18.41 -2.55
N ARG A 89 10.99 -19.61 -2.07
CA ARG A 89 9.63 -20.17 -2.05
C ARG A 89 8.70 -19.41 -1.12
N TRP A 90 9.16 -18.96 0.05
CA TRP A 90 8.40 -18.08 0.93
C TRP A 90 8.02 -16.77 0.24
N MET A 91 8.96 -16.16 -0.49
CA MET A 91 8.69 -14.94 -1.26
C MET A 91 7.69 -15.19 -2.40
N GLU A 92 7.80 -16.33 -3.09
CA GLU A 92 6.86 -16.72 -4.14
C GLU A 92 5.46 -17.01 -3.59
N LEU A 93 5.36 -17.77 -2.49
CA LEU A 93 4.10 -18.03 -1.78
C LEU A 93 3.43 -16.71 -1.42
N ARG A 94 4.16 -15.76 -0.84
CA ARG A 94 3.61 -14.44 -0.50
C ARG A 94 3.14 -13.69 -1.75
N ALA A 95 3.95 -13.64 -2.80
CA ALA A 95 3.62 -12.94 -4.04
C ALA A 95 2.34 -13.49 -4.70
N ARG A 96 2.12 -14.81 -4.64
CA ARG A 96 0.91 -15.47 -5.15
C ARG A 96 -0.29 -15.31 -4.23
N CYS A 97 -0.08 -15.43 -2.92
CA CYS A 97 -1.15 -15.42 -1.92
C CYS A 97 -1.69 -14.00 -1.67
N GLN A 98 -0.87 -12.96 -1.84
CA GLN A 98 -1.27 -11.58 -1.57
C GLN A 98 -2.48 -11.11 -2.41
N PRO A 99 -2.54 -11.30 -3.74
CA PRO A 99 -3.73 -10.97 -4.53
C PRO A 99 -4.97 -11.75 -4.09
N ALA A 100 -4.84 -13.06 -3.82
CA ALA A 100 -5.94 -13.91 -3.39
C ALA A 100 -6.48 -13.47 -2.01
N TYR A 101 -5.59 -13.08 -1.09
CA TYR A 101 -5.96 -12.50 0.19
C TYR A 101 -6.75 -11.18 0.03
N GLU A 102 -6.31 -10.26 -0.84
CA GLU A 102 -7.04 -9.00 -1.06
C GLU A 102 -8.44 -9.24 -1.62
N ALA A 103 -8.59 -10.21 -2.53
CA ALA A 103 -9.88 -10.61 -3.06
C ALA A 103 -10.79 -11.22 -1.98
N LEU A 104 -10.24 -12.09 -1.11
CA LEU A 104 -10.94 -12.61 0.06
C LEU A 104 -11.36 -11.48 1.00
N ALA A 105 -10.45 -10.56 1.33
CA ALA A 105 -10.73 -9.45 2.23
C ALA A 105 -11.82 -8.53 1.68
N GLN A 106 -11.84 -8.28 0.37
CA GLN A 106 -12.91 -7.55 -0.29
C GLN A 106 -14.25 -8.29 -0.21
N ALA A 107 -14.26 -9.60 -0.47
CA ALA A 107 -15.47 -10.41 -0.38
C ALA A 107 -16.04 -10.44 1.05
N LEU A 108 -15.20 -10.64 2.06
CA LEU A 108 -15.62 -10.63 3.47
C LEU A 108 -16.20 -9.27 3.88
N ARG A 109 -15.60 -8.16 3.46
CA ARG A 109 -16.14 -6.82 3.73
C ARG A 109 -17.49 -6.60 3.04
N ALA A 110 -17.66 -7.13 1.83
CA ALA A 110 -18.94 -7.06 1.10
C ALA A 110 -20.04 -7.89 1.81
N ASP A 111 -19.66 -9.01 2.42
CA ASP A 111 -20.55 -9.87 3.22
C ASP A 111 -20.76 -9.33 4.66
N GLY A 112 -20.34 -8.08 4.95
CA GLY A 112 -20.61 -7.40 6.22
C GLY A 112 -19.60 -7.66 7.33
N ALA A 113 -18.48 -8.34 7.05
CA ALA A 113 -17.45 -8.59 8.06
C ALA A 113 -16.85 -7.27 8.57
N ARG A 114 -16.92 -7.07 9.89
CA ARG A 114 -16.33 -5.88 10.53
C ARG A 114 -14.81 -6.01 10.56
N TYR A 115 -14.15 -5.04 9.94
CA TYR A 115 -12.69 -4.87 9.94
C TYR A 115 -11.92 -6.11 9.47
N VAL A 116 -11.63 -6.15 8.18
CA VAL A 116 -10.61 -7.03 7.58
C VAL A 116 -9.52 -6.12 7.01
N PRO A 117 -8.25 -6.24 7.41
CA PRO A 117 -7.18 -5.36 6.95
C PRO A 117 -6.84 -5.59 5.46
N SER A 118 -6.04 -4.70 4.87
CA SER A 118 -5.48 -4.88 3.51
C SER A 118 -3.96 -4.95 3.58
N LEU A 119 -3.36 -5.78 2.72
CA LEU A 119 -1.93 -5.92 2.50
C LEU A 119 -1.44 -5.03 1.36
N ARG A 120 -2.02 -3.83 1.20
CA ARG A 120 -1.75 -2.92 0.07
C ARG A 120 -0.24 -2.86 -0.25
N THR A 121 0.13 -3.18 -1.49
CA THR A 121 1.50 -3.02 -1.97
C THR A 121 1.86 -1.53 -1.92
N THR A 122 3.02 -1.20 -1.35
CA THR A 122 3.57 0.15 -1.51
C THR A 122 4.07 0.23 -2.94
N ASN A 123 3.45 1.09 -3.76
CA ASN A 123 3.96 1.36 -5.09
C ASN A 123 5.25 2.17 -4.94
N HIS A 124 6.40 1.49 -4.91
CA HIS A 124 7.71 2.11 -4.74
C HIS A 124 8.02 3.11 -5.84
N THR A 125 7.56 2.86 -7.07
CA THR A 125 7.69 3.80 -8.19
C THR A 125 6.94 5.11 -7.90
N ARG A 126 5.72 5.02 -7.36
CA ARG A 126 4.95 6.20 -6.95
C ARG A 126 5.63 6.93 -5.79
N SER A 127 6.14 6.20 -4.81
CA SER A 127 6.87 6.79 -3.68
C SER A 127 8.13 7.51 -4.15
N LEU A 128 8.90 6.90 -5.06
CA LEU A 128 10.10 7.50 -5.64
C LEU A 128 9.76 8.73 -6.48
N TYR A 129 8.73 8.65 -7.33
CA TYR A 129 8.26 9.78 -8.12
C TYR A 129 7.81 10.94 -7.23
N HIS A 130 7.07 10.66 -6.15
CA HIS A 130 6.64 11.67 -5.18
C HIS A 130 7.83 12.37 -4.52
N VAL A 131 8.80 11.60 -4.02
CA VAL A 131 10.03 12.14 -3.42
C VAL A 131 10.83 12.96 -4.43
N ALA A 132 11.06 12.41 -5.63
CA ALA A 132 11.84 13.07 -6.68
C ALA A 132 11.17 14.37 -7.13
N ASN A 133 9.84 14.39 -7.24
CA ASN A 133 9.09 15.59 -7.57
C ASN A 133 9.17 16.64 -6.46
N ALA A 134 9.09 16.24 -5.18
CA ALA A 134 9.25 17.15 -4.07
C ALA A 134 10.65 17.77 -4.03
N VAL A 135 11.70 16.95 -4.13
CA VAL A 135 13.09 17.42 -4.21
C VAL A 135 13.29 18.33 -5.44
N GLY A 136 12.77 17.95 -6.60
CA GLY A 136 12.85 18.75 -7.82
C GLY A 136 12.20 20.12 -7.69
N VAL A 137 11.01 20.19 -7.08
CA VAL A 137 10.32 21.47 -6.80
C VAL A 137 11.10 22.33 -5.81
N ILE A 138 11.65 21.74 -4.75
CA ILE A 138 12.48 22.46 -3.77
C ILE A 138 13.72 23.05 -4.46
N LEU A 139 14.46 22.26 -5.24
CA LEU A 139 15.62 22.73 -5.98
C LEU A 139 15.27 23.82 -6.98
N LEU A 140 14.12 23.69 -7.67
CA LEU A 140 13.65 24.71 -8.60
C LEU A 140 13.36 26.04 -7.88
N VAL A 141 12.71 25.98 -6.70
CA VAL A 141 12.40 27.15 -5.88
C VAL A 141 13.67 27.83 -5.35
N GLU A 142 14.61 27.06 -4.83
CA GLU A 142 15.84 27.57 -4.19
C GLU A 142 16.86 28.08 -5.21
N LEU A 143 17.03 27.39 -6.34
CA LEU A 143 18.12 27.66 -7.30
C LEU A 143 17.70 28.53 -8.48
N VAL A 144 16.42 28.51 -8.86
CA VAL A 144 15.96 29.15 -10.11
C VAL A 144 14.91 30.22 -9.84
N LEU A 145 13.87 29.91 -9.06
CA LEU A 145 12.73 30.80 -8.85
C LEU A 145 12.96 31.74 -7.66
N GLN A 146 13.93 32.63 -7.81
CA GLN A 146 14.32 33.56 -6.74
C GLN A 146 13.29 34.68 -6.51
N SER A 147 12.54 35.08 -7.55
CA SER A 147 11.52 36.13 -7.43
C SER A 147 10.14 35.55 -7.03
N PRO A 148 9.37 36.23 -6.17
CA PRO A 148 8.01 35.80 -5.81
C PRO A 148 7.09 35.62 -7.02
N THR A 149 7.17 36.54 -7.99
CA THR A 149 6.37 36.50 -9.22
C THR A 149 6.68 35.26 -10.05
N ALA A 150 7.96 34.88 -10.18
CA ALA A 150 8.32 33.66 -10.90
C ALA A 150 7.80 32.41 -10.18
N ARG A 151 7.95 32.32 -8.86
CA ARG A 151 7.41 31.21 -8.06
C ARG A 151 5.91 31.04 -8.22
N ILE A 152 5.15 32.12 -7.98
CA ILE A 152 3.70 32.11 -8.07
C ILE A 152 3.26 31.81 -9.51
N GLY A 153 3.89 32.43 -10.51
CA GLY A 153 3.60 32.20 -11.92
C GLY A 153 3.82 30.75 -12.34
N THR A 154 4.94 30.14 -11.94
CA THR A 154 5.21 28.72 -12.20
C THR A 154 4.22 27.80 -11.48
N ALA A 155 3.92 28.06 -10.20
CA ALA A 155 2.95 27.26 -9.45
C ALA A 155 1.53 27.37 -10.04
N LEU A 156 1.14 28.56 -10.48
CA LEU A 156 -0.15 28.80 -11.13
C LEU A 156 -0.24 28.08 -12.47
N ALA A 157 0.82 28.13 -13.28
CA ALA A 157 0.89 27.41 -14.55
C ALA A 157 0.79 25.88 -14.32
N ALA A 158 1.51 25.34 -13.34
CA ALA A 158 1.46 23.92 -12.99
C ALA A 158 0.07 23.50 -12.50
N ALA A 159 -0.57 24.28 -11.64
CA ALA A 159 -1.93 24.03 -11.18
C ALA A 159 -2.94 24.11 -12.34
N GLY A 160 -2.82 25.11 -13.21
CA GLY A 160 -3.64 25.25 -14.41
C GLY A 160 -3.52 24.05 -15.35
N LEU A 161 -2.31 23.54 -15.57
CA LEU A 161 -2.08 22.32 -16.33
C LEU A 161 -2.72 21.10 -15.65
N GLY A 162 -2.53 20.93 -14.34
CA GLY A 162 -3.11 19.84 -13.55
C GLY A 162 -4.64 19.80 -13.62
N TRP A 163 -5.29 20.95 -13.42
CA TRP A 163 -6.74 21.08 -13.51
C TRP A 163 -7.25 21.00 -14.96
N GLY A 164 -6.50 21.52 -15.93
CA GLY A 164 -6.81 21.38 -17.36
C GLY A 164 -6.83 19.92 -17.82
N MET A 165 -5.84 19.13 -17.40
CA MET A 165 -5.82 17.68 -17.61
C MET A 165 -6.99 16.96 -16.90
N GLU A 166 -7.30 17.38 -15.67
CA GLU A 166 -8.41 16.83 -14.87
C GLU A 166 -9.81 17.11 -15.48
N LEU A 167 -10.01 18.29 -16.07
CA LEU A 167 -11.26 18.66 -16.72
C LEU A 167 -11.39 18.01 -18.11
N SER A 168 -10.31 18.02 -18.90
CA SER A 168 -10.30 17.46 -20.26
C SER A 168 -10.56 15.95 -20.28
N ARG A 169 -10.03 15.18 -19.30
CA ARG A 169 -10.32 13.74 -19.19
C ARG A 169 -11.78 13.44 -18.87
N ARG A 170 -12.48 14.32 -18.15
CA ARG A 170 -13.91 14.17 -17.83
C ARG A 170 -14.80 14.52 -19.02
N TRP A 171 -14.32 15.36 -19.92
CA TRP A 171 -15.08 15.81 -21.09
C TRP A 171 -14.98 14.84 -22.27
N SER A 172 -13.87 14.11 -22.42
CA SER A 172 -13.66 13.19 -23.55
C SER A 172 -13.03 11.86 -23.13
N PRO A 173 -13.72 10.72 -23.37
CA PRO A 173 -13.15 9.39 -23.14
C PRO A 173 -11.82 9.16 -23.89
N LYS A 174 -11.67 9.72 -25.09
CA LYS A 174 -10.44 9.61 -25.89
C LYS A 174 -9.25 10.33 -25.25
N ILE A 175 -9.48 11.50 -24.66
CA ILE A 175 -8.44 12.23 -23.92
C ILE A 175 -8.07 11.47 -22.65
N ASN A 176 -9.06 10.90 -21.96
CA ASN A 176 -8.80 10.05 -20.81
C ASN A 176 -7.93 8.84 -21.18
N GLU A 177 -8.24 8.13 -22.27
CA GLU A 177 -7.43 7.01 -22.76
C GLU A 177 -5.99 7.42 -23.07
N LEU A 178 -5.78 8.53 -23.78
CA LEU A 178 -4.45 9.06 -24.09
C LEU A 178 -3.65 9.41 -22.83
N LEU A 179 -4.28 10.11 -21.88
CA LEU A 179 -3.65 10.48 -20.61
C LEU A 179 -3.35 9.24 -19.76
N MET A 180 -4.25 8.24 -19.74
CA MET A 180 -3.99 6.98 -19.04
C MET A 180 -2.89 6.14 -19.71
N GLN A 181 -2.69 6.25 -21.02
CA GLN A 181 -1.54 5.64 -21.70
C GLN A 181 -0.22 6.34 -21.33
N LEU A 182 -0.22 7.69 -21.32
CA LEU A 182 0.97 8.48 -21.00
C LEU A 182 1.38 8.36 -19.52
N PHE A 183 0.39 8.38 -18.62
CA PHE A 183 0.59 8.37 -17.18
C PHE A 183 0.30 7.02 -16.51
N GLY A 184 -0.03 5.96 -17.23
CA GLY A 184 -0.48 4.68 -16.66
C GLY A 184 0.53 3.96 -15.75
N LYS A 185 1.80 4.34 -15.79
CA LYS A 185 2.83 3.89 -14.84
C LYS A 185 2.73 4.57 -13.46
N VAL A 186 2.03 5.71 -13.38
CA VAL A 186 1.86 6.56 -12.19
C VAL A 186 0.39 6.64 -11.75
N ALA A 187 -0.55 6.70 -12.70
CA ALA A 187 -1.99 6.72 -12.48
C ALA A 187 -2.55 5.29 -12.37
N HIS A 188 -3.41 5.04 -11.38
CA HIS A 188 -4.04 3.73 -11.21
C HIS A 188 -5.29 3.61 -12.13
N PRO A 189 -5.60 2.43 -12.70
CA PRO A 189 -6.86 2.21 -13.44
C PRO A 189 -8.15 2.63 -12.70
N HIS A 190 -8.14 2.65 -11.36
CA HIS A 190 -9.27 3.08 -10.52
C HIS A 190 -9.30 4.59 -10.22
N GLU A 191 -8.26 5.36 -10.61
CA GLU A 191 -8.22 6.83 -10.49
C GLU A 191 -8.91 7.52 -11.69
N ALA A 192 -9.45 6.75 -12.66
CA ALA A 192 -10.20 7.27 -13.80
C ALA A 192 -11.42 8.13 -13.41
N HIS A 193 -11.94 7.98 -12.19
CA HIS A 193 -13.10 8.74 -11.68
C HIS A 193 -12.81 9.63 -10.46
N HIS A 194 -11.56 9.68 -9.97
CA HIS A 194 -11.15 10.50 -8.83
C HIS A 194 -10.08 11.50 -9.24
N VAL A 195 -10.11 12.73 -8.70
CA VAL A 195 -9.08 13.74 -8.97
C VAL A 195 -7.70 13.18 -8.65
N ASN A 196 -6.76 13.31 -9.60
CA ASN A 196 -5.42 12.76 -9.42
C ASN A 196 -4.69 13.45 -8.26
N SER A 197 -3.97 12.67 -7.45
CA SER A 197 -3.08 13.19 -6.40
C SER A 197 -2.07 14.22 -6.89
N ALA A 198 -1.60 14.14 -8.14
CA ALA A 198 -0.71 15.13 -8.74
C ALA A 198 -1.39 16.51 -8.87
N THR A 199 -2.68 16.55 -9.21
CA THR A 199 -3.47 17.80 -9.30
C THR A 199 -3.60 18.45 -7.92
N TRP A 200 -3.85 17.65 -6.88
CA TRP A 200 -3.86 18.15 -5.50
C TRP A 200 -2.49 18.63 -5.05
N TYR A 201 -1.42 17.93 -5.43
CA TYR A 201 -0.06 18.31 -5.10
C TYR A 201 0.30 19.70 -5.66
N VAL A 202 0.08 19.94 -6.97
CA VAL A 202 0.37 21.26 -7.58
C VAL A 202 -0.54 22.36 -7.04
N THR A 203 -1.76 22.01 -6.63
CA THR A 203 -2.67 22.96 -5.95
C THR A 203 -2.11 23.36 -4.58
N ALA A 204 -1.60 22.41 -3.79
CA ALA A 204 -0.95 22.70 -2.52
C ALA A 204 0.31 23.57 -2.69
N VAL A 205 1.14 23.29 -3.71
CA VAL A 205 2.31 24.12 -4.06
C VAL A 205 1.88 25.56 -4.35
N LEU A 206 0.82 25.77 -5.15
CA LEU A 206 0.28 27.10 -5.43
C LEU A 206 -0.18 27.80 -4.15
N LEU A 207 -0.95 27.12 -3.30
CA LEU A 207 -1.43 27.69 -2.04
C LEU A 207 -0.28 28.07 -1.11
N LEU A 208 0.73 27.22 -0.97
CA LEU A 208 1.94 27.54 -0.20
C LEU A 208 2.67 28.75 -0.79
N SER A 209 2.80 28.83 -2.11
CA SER A 209 3.52 29.93 -2.78
C SER A 209 2.89 31.31 -2.57
N VAL A 210 1.58 31.38 -2.29
CA VAL A 210 0.85 32.64 -2.07
C VAL A 210 0.56 32.93 -0.60
N SER A 211 0.58 31.92 0.27
CA SER A 211 0.08 32.05 1.65
C SER A 211 1.17 32.15 2.72
N VAL A 212 2.39 31.68 2.42
CA VAL A 212 3.48 31.61 3.41
C VAL A 212 4.80 32.13 2.83
N SER A 213 5.78 32.38 3.70
CA SER A 213 7.14 32.70 3.25
C SER A 213 7.77 31.51 2.52
N VAL A 214 8.77 31.77 1.69
CA VAL A 214 9.41 30.72 0.88
C VAL A 214 10.04 29.65 1.77
N GLU A 215 10.63 30.04 2.89
CA GLU A 215 11.28 29.15 3.85
C GLU A 215 10.25 28.19 4.48
N VAL A 216 9.10 28.72 4.89
CA VAL A 216 7.99 27.91 5.45
C VAL A 216 7.39 27.00 4.38
N GLY A 217 7.21 27.50 3.16
CA GLY A 217 6.68 26.72 2.04
C GLY A 217 7.60 25.56 1.63
N VAL A 218 8.92 25.80 1.59
CA VAL A 218 9.93 24.77 1.31
C VAL A 218 9.95 23.73 2.43
N GLY A 219 9.89 24.15 3.70
CA GLY A 219 9.76 23.24 4.84
C GLY A 219 8.51 22.35 4.74
N ALA A 220 7.35 22.95 4.45
CA ALA A 220 6.10 22.22 4.27
C ALA A 220 6.16 21.22 3.10
N LEU A 221 6.80 21.59 1.98
CA LEU A 221 7.02 20.69 0.84
C LEU A 221 7.98 19.55 1.17
N ALA A 222 9.02 19.82 1.95
CA ALA A 222 9.95 18.79 2.41
C ALA A 222 9.23 17.78 3.32
N VAL A 223 8.39 18.24 4.25
CA VAL A 223 7.56 17.36 5.09
C VAL A 223 6.59 16.54 4.25
N LEU A 224 5.86 17.17 3.32
CA LEU A 224 4.92 16.48 2.44
C LEU A 224 5.61 15.46 1.51
N GLY A 225 6.81 15.79 1.04
CA GLY A 225 7.58 15.00 0.10
C GLY A 225 8.36 13.85 0.72
N LEU A 226 8.86 14.03 1.94
CA LEU A 226 9.80 13.11 2.60
C LEU A 226 9.21 12.48 3.86
N GLY A 227 8.44 13.24 4.66
CA GLY A 227 7.86 12.77 5.92
C GLY A 227 6.95 11.56 5.70
N ASP A 228 6.04 11.63 4.72
CA ASP A 228 5.12 10.54 4.38
C ASP A 228 5.87 9.24 3.95
N PRO A 229 6.83 9.29 3.00
CA PRO A 229 7.66 8.13 2.67
C PRO A 229 8.47 7.58 3.84
N ILE A 230 9.06 8.44 4.68
CA ILE A 230 9.84 8.02 5.86
C ILE A 230 8.93 7.31 6.86
N ALA A 231 7.76 7.89 7.16
CA ALA A 231 6.77 7.29 8.04
C ALA A 231 6.28 5.93 7.52
N ALA A 232 6.03 5.84 6.21
CA ALA A 232 5.61 4.60 5.56
C ALA A 232 6.72 3.54 5.59
N LEU A 233 7.98 3.93 5.31
CA LEU A 233 9.13 3.03 5.34
C LEU A 233 9.38 2.51 6.76
N VAL A 234 9.41 3.41 7.75
CA VAL A 234 9.65 3.05 9.14
C VAL A 234 8.51 2.20 9.69
N GLY A 235 7.26 2.60 9.46
CA GLY A 235 6.11 1.82 9.90
C GLY A 235 6.03 0.45 9.23
N ARG A 236 6.39 0.35 7.95
CA ARG A 236 6.45 -0.95 7.26
C ARG A 236 7.61 -1.81 7.78
N ARG A 237 8.78 -1.25 8.09
CA ARG A 237 9.96 -2.03 8.51
C ARG A 237 9.96 -2.41 9.99
N TRP A 238 9.56 -1.50 10.87
CA TRP A 238 9.65 -1.62 12.33
C TRP A 238 8.32 -1.51 13.06
N GLY A 239 7.23 -1.15 12.39
CA GLY A 239 5.94 -0.94 13.04
C GLY A 239 5.39 -2.19 13.71
N ARG A 240 5.26 -2.14 15.04
CA ARG A 240 4.72 -3.21 15.89
C ARG A 240 3.42 -2.78 16.54
N THR A 241 3.27 -1.50 16.86
CA THR A 241 2.07 -0.95 17.51
C THR A 241 1.10 -0.41 16.46
N PRO A 242 0.02 -1.13 16.11
CA PRO A 242 -0.93 -0.67 15.12
C PRO A 242 -1.73 0.54 15.64
N LEU A 243 -1.98 1.48 14.72
CA LEU A 243 -2.90 2.60 14.87
C LEU A 243 -4.05 2.44 13.87
N LEU A 244 -4.99 3.39 13.86
CA LEU A 244 -6.09 3.42 12.90
C LEU A 244 -5.59 3.44 11.44
N TYR A 245 -6.37 2.85 10.54
CA TYR A 245 -6.13 2.83 9.09
C TYR A 245 -4.78 2.24 8.66
N ASN A 246 -4.32 1.17 9.31
CA ASN A 246 -3.08 0.46 8.97
C ASN A 246 -1.80 1.32 9.16
N ARG A 247 -1.90 2.36 10.00
CA ARG A 247 -0.75 3.16 10.45
C ARG A 247 -0.10 2.48 11.67
N THR A 248 1.09 2.92 12.04
CA THR A 248 1.82 2.39 13.20
C THR A 248 2.40 3.53 14.00
N LEU A 249 2.51 3.36 15.32
CA LEU A 249 3.10 4.37 16.21
C LEU A 249 4.52 4.72 15.77
N GLU A 250 5.31 3.71 15.41
CA GLU A 250 6.70 3.87 14.96
C GLU A 250 6.78 4.69 13.66
N GLY A 251 5.86 4.47 12.72
CA GLY A 251 5.76 5.29 11.52
C GLY A 251 5.40 6.75 11.84
N SER A 252 4.45 6.96 12.77
CA SER A 252 4.08 8.32 13.21
C SER A 252 5.20 9.04 13.95
N LEU A 253 5.96 8.34 14.80
CA LEU A 253 7.13 8.92 15.46
C LEU A 253 8.23 9.27 14.46
N ALA A 254 8.42 8.46 13.42
CA ALA A 254 9.38 8.77 12.36
C ALA A 254 8.96 9.97 11.51
N PHE A 255 7.66 10.18 11.29
CA PHE A 255 7.15 11.40 10.65
C PHE A 255 7.56 12.65 11.43
N VAL A 256 7.29 12.67 12.74
CA VAL A 256 7.65 13.79 13.62
C VAL A 256 9.17 13.98 13.68
N GLY A 257 9.92 12.89 13.80
CA GLY A 257 11.39 12.93 13.80
C GLY A 257 11.99 13.43 12.49
N ALA A 258 11.30 13.27 11.37
CA ALA A 258 11.68 13.80 10.05
C ALA A 258 11.29 15.27 9.85
N GLY A 259 10.78 15.95 10.89
CA GLY A 259 10.40 17.36 10.85
C GLY A 259 8.92 17.63 10.56
N GLY A 260 8.05 16.61 10.67
CA GLY A 260 6.60 16.74 10.54
C GLY A 260 5.86 17.14 11.81
#